data_AF-A0A0F9C249-F1
#
_entry.id   AF-A0A0F9C249-F1
#
_cell.length_a   1.000
_cell.length_b   1.000
_cell.length_c   1.000
_cell.angle_alpha   90.00
_cell.angle_beta   90.00
_cell.angle_gamma   90.00
#
_symmetry.space_group_name_H-M   'P 1'
#
loop_
_entity.id
_entity.type
_entity.pdbx_description
1 polymer ?
#
loop_
_entity_poly.entity_id
_entity_poly.type
_entity_poly.pdbx_seq_one_letter_code
_entity_poly.pdbx_strand_id
1 'polypeptide(L)'
;MEPQKLGDFLKWEPHYPEAIIGEGVLHVQNKLIIYGREGIGKSMLAMNLDMSLVGGQPWARFDTKGEHRAVYLQMEIPHPLLHKRLMKMYNAWKVLYGDKNGNMLDRLYVWTEPFLKLDDPVGYKILRLQLEKVRPTILIIDPLYKALSGNILDPNSARAFVDSMDALIMEFEFSLILIHHTRKGKIDEETDLNPNEDMLGSAVFSWWADTIVKVIKKGEKDRKVLLQLSFDKVRHAEDVVTVREVIFDREDLMFYDAEKTIIV
;
A
#
# COMPACT_ATOMS: atom_id res chain seq x y z
N MET A 1 -26.17 -4.19 -4.18
CA MET A 1 -27.07 -4.49 -3.05
C MET A 1 -28.31 -3.62 -3.19
N GLU A 2 -29.50 -4.13 -2.88
CA GLU A 2 -30.72 -3.30 -2.85
C GLU A 2 -30.77 -2.44 -1.57
N PRO A 3 -31.42 -1.27 -1.59
CA PRO A 3 -31.66 -0.48 -0.39
C PRO A 3 -32.42 -1.29 0.68
N GLN A 4 -31.99 -1.18 1.94
CA GLN A 4 -32.58 -1.90 3.06
C GLN A 4 -33.27 -0.93 4.04
N LYS A 5 -34.33 -1.39 4.72
CA LYS A 5 -34.95 -0.62 5.80
C LYS A 5 -34.01 -0.59 7.01
N LEU A 6 -33.90 0.56 7.67
CA LEU A 6 -33.07 0.70 8.87
C LEU A 6 -33.42 -0.32 9.96
N GLY A 7 -34.70 -0.61 10.17
CA GLY A 7 -35.14 -1.58 11.17
C GLY A 7 -34.72 -3.02 10.87
N ASP A 8 -34.53 -3.38 9.60
CA ASP A 8 -34.02 -4.70 9.20
C ASP A 8 -32.49 -4.71 9.31
N PHE A 9 -31.84 -3.62 8.88
CA PHE A 9 -30.38 -3.45 9.00
C PHE A 9 -29.89 -3.51 10.45
N LEU A 10 -30.61 -2.90 11.40
CA LEU A 10 -30.23 -2.92 12.82
C LEU A 10 -30.44 -4.29 13.50
N LYS A 11 -31.25 -5.17 12.91
CA LYS A 11 -31.43 -6.56 13.38
C LYS A 11 -30.42 -7.52 12.77
N TRP A 12 -29.73 -7.08 11.72
CA TRP A 12 -28.67 -7.86 11.13
C TRP A 12 -27.50 -7.94 12.12
N GLU A 13 -27.02 -9.16 12.36
CA GLU A 13 -25.85 -9.43 13.21
C GLU A 13 -24.66 -9.77 12.32
N PRO A 14 -23.99 -8.76 11.72
CA PRO A 14 -22.81 -9.01 10.90
C PRO A 14 -21.64 -9.49 11.74
N HIS A 15 -20.76 -10.25 11.10
CA HIS A 15 -19.38 -10.34 11.57
C HIS A 15 -18.63 -9.08 11.14
N TYR A 16 -18.22 -8.25 12.11
CA TYR A 16 -17.39 -7.09 11.83
C TYR A 16 -15.96 -7.55 11.51
N PRO A 17 -15.42 -7.23 10.32
CA PRO A 17 -14.08 -7.67 9.96
C PRO A 17 -13.03 -6.96 10.80
N GLU A 18 -12.10 -7.73 11.37
CA GLU A 18 -10.89 -7.16 11.97
C GLU A 18 -10.08 -6.37 10.93
N ALA A 19 -9.32 -5.38 11.40
CA ALA A 19 -8.38 -4.67 10.54
C ALA A 19 -7.25 -5.63 10.10
N ILE A 20 -7.00 -5.68 8.78
CA ILE A 20 -5.88 -6.39 8.16
C ILE A 20 -4.55 -5.88 8.73
N ILE A 21 -4.43 -4.56 8.88
CA ILE A 21 -3.33 -3.89 9.59
C ILE A 21 -3.94 -3.21 10.80
N GLY A 22 -3.39 -3.50 11.99
CA GLY A 22 -3.89 -3.04 13.28
C GLY A 22 -4.09 -1.53 13.38
N GLU A 23 -4.80 -1.12 14.44
CA GLU A 23 -5.20 0.29 14.67
C GLU A 23 -6.06 0.88 13.53
N GLY A 24 -6.75 0.03 12.76
CA GLY A 24 -7.63 0.45 11.67
C GLY A 24 -6.91 0.95 10.42
N VAL A 25 -5.58 0.76 10.33
CA VAL A 25 -4.75 1.24 9.19
C VAL A 25 -5.22 0.64 7.87
N LEU A 26 -5.67 -0.62 7.85
CA LEU A 26 -6.26 -1.23 6.66
C LEU A 26 -7.32 -2.25 7.06
N HIS A 27 -8.51 -2.17 6.48
CA HIS A 27 -9.53 -3.23 6.57
C HIS A 27 -9.70 -3.93 5.21
N VAL A 28 -10.49 -5.00 5.18
CA VAL A 28 -10.94 -5.67 3.96
C VAL A 28 -11.64 -4.67 3.04
N GLN A 29 -11.30 -4.70 1.74
CA GLN A 29 -11.80 -3.80 0.68
C GLN A 29 -11.46 -2.31 0.83
N ASN A 30 -10.63 -1.93 1.82
CA ASN A 30 -10.15 -0.56 1.98
C ASN A 30 -9.00 -0.20 1.03
N LYS A 31 -8.79 1.11 0.87
CA LYS A 31 -7.82 1.71 -0.03
C LYS A 31 -6.79 2.48 0.79
N LEU A 32 -5.52 2.07 0.68
CA LEU A 32 -4.40 2.71 1.36
C LEU A 32 -3.46 3.33 0.34
N ILE A 33 -3.04 4.57 0.58
CA ILE A 33 -2.02 5.25 -0.24
C ILE A 33 -0.77 5.47 0.59
N ILE A 34 0.37 4.95 0.14
CA ILE A 34 1.68 5.26 0.69
C ILE A 34 2.37 6.27 -0.23
N TYR A 35 2.69 7.44 0.30
CA TYR A 35 3.31 8.50 -0.48
C TYR A 35 4.55 9.08 0.19
N GLY A 36 5.40 9.73 -0.61
CA GLY A 36 6.67 10.29 -0.13
C GLY A 36 7.61 10.62 -1.28
N ARG A 37 8.75 11.24 -0.96
CA ARG A 37 9.74 11.66 -1.96
C ARG A 37 10.27 10.49 -2.79
N GLU A 38 10.66 10.78 -4.03
CA GLU A 38 11.35 9.83 -4.91
C GLU A 38 12.61 9.27 -4.22
N GLY A 39 12.88 7.97 -4.39
CA GLY A 39 14.08 7.32 -3.85
C GLY A 39 14.12 7.08 -2.33
N ILE A 40 13.09 7.46 -1.58
CA ILE A 40 13.06 7.33 -0.11
C ILE A 40 12.94 5.89 0.42
N GLY A 41 12.50 4.95 -0.43
CA GLY A 41 12.36 3.53 -0.05
C GLY A 41 10.95 2.96 -0.11
N LYS A 42 9.95 3.69 -0.63
CA LYS A 42 8.54 3.25 -0.66
C LYS A 42 8.32 1.89 -1.30
N SER A 43 8.94 1.60 -2.45
CA SER A 43 8.81 0.29 -3.10
C SER A 43 9.31 -0.84 -2.20
N MET A 44 10.39 -0.62 -1.45
CA MET A 44 10.90 -1.60 -0.49
C MET A 44 9.95 -1.72 0.71
N LEU A 45 9.38 -0.61 1.18
CA LEU A 45 8.38 -0.62 2.25
C LEU A 45 7.10 -1.38 1.82
N ALA A 46 6.69 -1.22 0.56
CA ALA A 46 5.55 -1.91 -0.04
C ALA A 46 5.80 -3.42 -0.17
N MET A 47 6.96 -3.82 -0.71
CA MET A 47 7.35 -5.23 -0.77
C MET A 47 7.49 -5.83 0.65
N ASN A 48 7.99 -5.07 1.62
CA ASN A 48 8.04 -5.51 3.02
C ASN A 48 6.64 -5.69 3.62
N LEU A 49 5.69 -4.82 3.27
CA LEU A 49 4.28 -4.96 3.65
C LEU A 49 3.66 -6.22 3.03
N ASP A 50 3.85 -6.47 1.73
CA ASP A 50 3.42 -7.71 1.07
C ASP A 50 3.92 -8.95 1.82
N MET A 51 5.21 -8.96 2.14
CA MET A 51 5.84 -10.06 2.88
C MET A 51 5.27 -10.23 4.29
N SER A 52 4.96 -9.12 4.96
CA SER A 52 4.37 -9.11 6.31
C SER A 52 2.93 -9.62 6.30
N LEU A 53 2.12 -9.18 5.34
CA LEU A 53 0.72 -9.62 5.18
C LEU A 53 0.64 -11.10 4.81
N VAL A 54 1.44 -11.56 3.84
CA VAL A 54 1.42 -12.96 3.42
C VAL A 54 2.09 -13.89 4.44
N GLY A 55 3.14 -13.41 5.11
CA GLY A 55 3.88 -14.16 6.13
C GLY A 55 3.28 -14.12 7.54
N GLY A 56 2.19 -13.37 7.75
CA GLY A 56 1.56 -13.20 9.06
C GLY A 56 2.50 -12.60 10.10
N GLN A 57 3.33 -11.64 9.70
CA GLN A 57 4.26 -10.94 10.59
C GLN A 57 3.85 -9.47 10.75
N PRO A 58 4.21 -8.83 11.88
CA PRO A 58 3.95 -7.40 12.06
C PRO A 58 4.63 -6.54 10.99
N TRP A 59 3.96 -5.47 10.56
CA TRP A 59 4.51 -4.47 9.65
C TRP A 59 4.63 -3.13 10.36
N ALA A 60 5.84 -2.56 10.42
CA ALA A 60 6.09 -1.27 11.07
C ALA A 60 5.48 -1.15 12.49
N ARG A 61 5.54 -2.25 13.26
CA ARG A 61 4.95 -2.44 14.60
C ARG A 61 3.42 -2.56 14.66
N PHE A 62 2.73 -2.53 13.53
CA PHE A 62 1.32 -2.92 13.49
C PHE A 62 1.21 -4.42 13.37
N ASP A 63 0.35 -5.01 14.19
CA ASP A 63 -0.09 -6.38 13.99
C ASP A 63 -0.77 -6.51 12.62
N THR A 64 -0.49 -7.62 11.94
CA THR A 64 -1.24 -8.02 10.75
C THR A 64 -2.17 -9.17 11.11
N LYS A 65 -3.38 -9.20 10.54
CA LYS A 65 -4.41 -10.18 10.86
C LYS A 65 -4.96 -10.81 9.58
N GLY A 66 -5.17 -12.13 9.62
CA GLY A 66 -5.74 -12.89 8.52
C GLY A 66 -4.71 -13.61 7.66
N GLU A 67 -5.21 -14.39 6.71
CA GLU A 67 -4.41 -15.14 5.74
C GLU A 67 -4.55 -14.48 4.37
N HIS A 68 -3.46 -13.94 3.84
CA HIS A 68 -3.52 -13.14 2.63
C HIS A 68 -2.87 -13.81 1.42
N ARG A 69 -3.41 -13.47 0.26
CA ARG A 69 -2.79 -13.66 -1.05
C ARG A 69 -2.60 -12.29 -1.67
N ALA A 70 -1.38 -11.94 -2.03
CA ALA A 70 -1.03 -10.61 -2.50
C ALA A 70 -0.53 -10.62 -3.94
N VAL A 71 -0.86 -9.58 -4.70
CA VAL A 71 -0.26 -9.29 -6.01
C VAL A 71 0.49 -7.97 -5.92
N TYR A 72 1.80 -8.03 -6.16
CA TYR A 72 2.64 -6.84 -6.32
C TYR A 72 2.78 -6.51 -7.81
N LEU A 73 1.99 -5.54 -8.28
CA LEU A 73 2.06 -4.98 -9.62
C LEU A 73 3.09 -3.85 -9.66
N GLN A 74 4.25 -4.12 -10.26
CA GLN A 74 5.35 -3.18 -10.43
C GLN A 74 5.43 -2.69 -11.89
N MET A 75 5.60 -1.39 -12.08
CA MET A 75 5.49 -0.75 -13.41
C MET A 75 6.71 0.08 -13.83
N GLU A 76 7.68 0.26 -12.93
CA GLU A 76 8.79 1.19 -13.11
C GLU A 76 10.11 0.51 -13.47
N ILE A 77 10.46 -0.59 -12.80
CA ILE A 77 11.77 -1.24 -12.97
C ILE A 77 11.71 -2.50 -13.84
N PRO A 78 12.82 -2.86 -14.52
CA PRO A 78 12.95 -4.16 -15.18
C PRO A 78 12.74 -5.34 -14.22
N HIS A 79 12.05 -6.39 -14.70
CA HIS A 79 11.74 -7.59 -13.92
C HIS A 79 12.97 -8.26 -13.25
N PRO A 80 14.15 -8.36 -13.90
CA PRO A 80 15.34 -8.92 -13.24
C PRO A 80 15.82 -8.12 -12.02
N LEU A 81 15.62 -6.79 -12.02
CA LEU A 81 15.98 -5.95 -10.87
C LEU A 81 15.00 -6.11 -9.72
N LEU A 82 13.71 -6.33 -10.03
CA LEU A 82 12.70 -6.69 -9.03
C LEU A 82 13.05 -8.03 -8.36
N HIS A 83 13.37 -9.04 -9.17
CA HIS A 83 13.84 -10.34 -8.68
C HIS A 83 15.05 -10.19 -7.75
N LYS A 84 16.06 -9.40 -8.13
CA LYS A 84 17.24 -9.15 -7.28
C LYS A 84 16.88 -8.51 -5.93
N ARG A 85 15.91 -7.60 -5.88
CA ARG A 85 15.43 -6.97 -4.64
C ARG A 85 14.72 -8.00 -3.75
N LEU A 86 13.75 -8.71 -4.31
CA LEU A 86 12.97 -9.71 -3.57
C LEU A 86 13.83 -10.86 -3.05
N MET A 87 14.83 -11.31 -3.82
CA MET A 87 15.78 -12.33 -3.34
C MET A 87 16.54 -11.87 -2.09
N LYS A 88 17.01 -10.62 -2.06
CA LYS A 88 17.69 -10.07 -0.87
C LYS A 88 16.74 -10.00 0.33
N MET A 89 15.56 -9.42 0.12
CA MET A 89 14.56 -9.25 1.17
C MET A 89 14.10 -10.61 1.73
N TYR A 90 13.80 -11.57 0.85
CA TYR A 90 13.36 -12.91 1.26
C TYR A 90 14.44 -13.67 2.04
N ASN A 91 15.71 -13.58 1.63
CA ASN A 91 16.79 -14.22 2.37
C ASN A 91 16.90 -13.67 3.80
N ALA A 92 16.79 -12.34 3.98
CA ALA A 92 16.80 -11.74 5.31
C ALA A 92 15.52 -12.06 6.11
N TRP A 93 14.35 -12.00 5.46
CA TRP A 93 13.07 -12.38 6.05
C TRP A 93 13.08 -13.79 6.62
N LYS A 94 13.58 -14.76 5.84
CA LYS A 94 13.68 -16.15 6.24
C LYS A 94 14.55 -16.33 7.48
N VAL A 95 15.61 -15.54 7.63
CA VAL A 95 16.46 -15.55 8.82
C VAL A 95 15.73 -14.96 10.03
N LEU A 96 14.99 -13.85 9.84
CA LEU A 96 14.32 -13.14 10.94
C LEU A 96 13.10 -13.88 11.48
N TYR A 97 12.25 -14.42 10.62
CA TYR A 97 10.95 -14.96 10.99
C TYR A 97 10.84 -16.48 10.83
N GLY A 98 11.78 -17.07 10.08
CA GLY A 98 11.61 -18.41 9.54
C GLY A 98 10.55 -18.45 8.43
N ASP A 99 10.44 -19.59 7.76
CA ASP A 99 9.31 -19.89 6.88
C ASP A 99 8.47 -21.00 7.53
N LYS A 100 7.87 -20.68 8.69
CA LYS A 100 7.19 -21.68 9.54
C LYS A 100 6.00 -22.34 8.84
N ASN A 101 5.37 -21.61 7.91
CA ASN A 101 4.17 -22.08 7.20
C ASN A 101 4.49 -22.61 5.79
N GLY A 102 5.70 -22.39 5.26
CA GLY A 102 6.16 -22.93 3.98
C GLY A 102 5.42 -22.41 2.73
N ASN A 103 4.42 -21.54 2.91
CA ASN A 103 3.42 -21.21 1.89
C ASN A 103 3.44 -19.74 1.47
N MET A 104 4.36 -18.94 2.01
CA MET A 104 4.45 -17.52 1.68
C MET A 104 4.77 -17.34 0.19
N LEU A 105 5.70 -18.14 -0.33
CA LEU A 105 6.12 -18.11 -1.74
C LEU A 105 4.99 -18.47 -2.70
N ASP A 106 4.00 -19.25 -2.26
CA ASP A 106 2.85 -19.66 -3.07
C ASP A 106 1.71 -18.62 -3.05
N ARG A 107 1.81 -17.60 -2.19
CA ARG A 107 0.75 -16.61 -1.96
C ARG A 107 1.14 -15.19 -2.31
N LEU A 108 2.42 -14.92 -2.56
CA LEU A 108 2.91 -13.63 -3.04
C LEU A 108 3.20 -13.70 -4.54
N TYR A 109 2.36 -13.03 -5.33
CA TYR A 109 2.45 -12.97 -6.77
C TYR A 109 3.15 -11.68 -7.19
N VAL A 110 4.11 -11.80 -8.11
CA VAL A 110 4.87 -10.66 -8.62
C VAL A 110 4.55 -10.47 -10.10
N TRP A 111 4.13 -9.26 -10.46
CA TRP A 111 3.75 -8.93 -11.83
C TRP A 111 4.44 -7.65 -12.28
N THR A 112 5.20 -7.72 -13.37
CA THR A 112 5.83 -6.53 -13.98
C THR A 112 5.12 -6.18 -15.27
N GLU A 113 4.46 -5.03 -15.31
CA GLU A 113 3.76 -4.56 -16.49
C GLU A 113 3.86 -3.02 -16.62
N PRO A 114 4.91 -2.51 -17.28
CA PRO A 114 5.22 -1.08 -17.30
C PRO A 114 4.26 -0.23 -18.13
N PHE A 115 3.42 -0.84 -18.98
CA PHE A 115 2.54 -0.14 -19.92
C PHE A 115 1.05 -0.27 -19.59
N LEU A 116 0.67 -1.00 -18.54
CA LEU A 116 -0.72 -1.22 -18.18
C LEU A 116 -1.39 0.05 -17.68
N LYS A 117 -2.52 0.43 -18.29
CA LYS A 117 -3.30 1.60 -17.92
C LYS A 117 -4.64 1.19 -17.35
N LEU A 118 -4.86 1.49 -16.07
CA LEU A 118 -6.01 1.01 -15.31
C LEU A 118 -7.19 1.99 -15.33
N ASP A 119 -6.98 3.16 -15.93
CA ASP A 119 -8.02 4.15 -16.27
C ASP A 119 -8.62 3.94 -17.67
N ASP A 120 -8.18 2.91 -18.41
CA ASP A 120 -8.72 2.56 -19.73
C ASP A 120 -9.37 1.15 -19.76
N PRO A 121 -10.26 0.87 -20.72
CA PRO A 121 -10.95 -0.42 -20.81
C PRO A 121 -10.04 -1.63 -21.08
N VAL A 122 -8.89 -1.44 -21.74
CA VAL A 122 -7.98 -2.52 -22.10
C VAL A 122 -7.23 -2.99 -20.86
N GLY A 123 -6.63 -2.06 -20.12
CA GLY A 123 -5.91 -2.43 -18.90
C GLY A 123 -6.85 -2.84 -17.77
N TYR A 124 -8.05 -2.27 -17.69
CA TYR A 124 -9.12 -2.79 -16.82
C TYR A 124 -9.36 -4.29 -17.08
N LYS A 125 -9.56 -4.67 -18.35
CA LYS A 125 -9.82 -6.06 -18.74
C LYS A 125 -8.62 -6.97 -18.43
N ILE A 126 -7.39 -6.51 -18.66
CA ILE A 126 -6.18 -7.28 -18.35
C ILE A 126 -6.08 -7.52 -16.84
N LEU A 127 -6.27 -6.47 -16.02
CA LEU A 127 -6.23 -6.60 -14.57
C LEU A 127 -7.33 -7.56 -14.07
N ARG A 128 -8.56 -7.39 -14.56
CA ARG A 128 -9.69 -8.28 -14.25
C ARG A 128 -9.34 -9.76 -14.51
N LEU A 129 -8.76 -10.08 -15.66
CA LEU A 129 -8.35 -11.45 -15.99
C LEU A 129 -7.28 -12.01 -15.03
N GLN A 130 -6.38 -11.18 -14.51
CA GLN A 130 -5.42 -11.61 -13.49
C GLN A 130 -6.09 -11.79 -12.13
N LEU A 131 -7.01 -10.91 -11.75
CA LEU A 131 -7.79 -11.02 -10.52
C LEU A 131 -8.68 -12.26 -10.52
N GLU A 132 -9.28 -12.63 -11.66
CA GLU A 132 -10.05 -13.88 -11.82
C GLU A 132 -9.20 -15.13 -11.57
N LYS A 133 -7.95 -15.13 -12.07
CA LYS A 133 -7.02 -16.25 -11.94
C LYS A 133 -6.42 -16.36 -10.55
N VAL A 134 -5.97 -15.24 -10.00
CA VAL A 134 -5.19 -15.21 -8.75
C VAL A 134 -6.10 -15.09 -7.54
N ARG A 135 -7.24 -14.39 -7.63
CA ARG A 135 -8.14 -14.08 -6.50
C ARG A 135 -7.37 -13.58 -5.28
N PRO A 136 -6.60 -12.47 -5.39
CA PRO A 136 -5.85 -11.94 -4.26
C PRO A 136 -6.79 -11.27 -3.25
N THR A 137 -6.38 -11.22 -1.99
CA THR A 137 -7.01 -10.37 -0.97
C THR A 137 -6.36 -8.99 -0.90
N ILE A 138 -5.14 -8.85 -1.45
CA ILE A 138 -4.36 -7.60 -1.46
C ILE A 138 -3.82 -7.37 -2.88
N LEU A 139 -4.02 -6.16 -3.41
CA LEU A 139 -3.35 -5.69 -4.62
C LEU A 139 -2.50 -4.48 -4.28
N ILE A 140 -1.20 -4.53 -4.58
CA ILE A 140 -0.31 -3.38 -4.48
C ILE A 140 0.06 -2.91 -5.89
N ILE A 141 -0.07 -1.61 -6.14
CA ILE A 141 0.33 -0.98 -7.41
C ILE A 141 1.46 0.01 -7.15
N ASP A 142 2.62 -0.25 -7.75
CA ASP A 142 3.82 0.58 -7.60
C ASP A 142 4.47 0.92 -8.97
N PRO A 143 4.51 2.20 -9.38
CA PRO A 143 3.84 3.38 -8.80
C PRO A 143 2.52 3.72 -9.49
N LEU A 144 1.60 4.37 -8.75
CA LEU A 144 0.29 4.83 -9.24
C LEU A 144 0.38 5.69 -10.51
N TYR A 145 1.36 6.58 -10.61
CA TYR A 145 1.44 7.53 -11.74
C TYR A 145 1.60 6.82 -13.09
N LYS A 146 2.12 5.58 -13.12
CA LYS A 146 2.25 4.79 -14.35
C LYS A 146 0.98 4.03 -14.71
N ALA A 147 0.09 3.79 -13.75
CA ALA A 147 -1.17 3.10 -13.97
C ALA A 147 -2.24 4.00 -14.63
N LEU A 148 -1.95 5.29 -14.80
CA LEU A 148 -2.83 6.25 -15.47
C LEU A 148 -2.35 6.54 -16.89
N SER A 149 -3.29 6.66 -17.83
CA SER A 149 -3.07 7.13 -19.19
C SER A 149 -2.84 8.63 -19.21
N GLY A 150 -3.61 9.36 -18.40
CA GLY A 150 -3.57 10.81 -18.29
C GLY A 150 -2.64 11.34 -17.19
N ASN A 151 -2.67 12.67 -17.03
CA ASN A 151 -1.97 13.35 -15.95
C ASN A 151 -2.68 13.04 -14.62
N ILE A 152 -1.95 12.60 -13.60
CA ILE A 152 -2.49 12.36 -12.26
C ILE A 152 -3.14 13.59 -11.61
N LEU A 153 -2.76 14.79 -12.09
CA LEU A 153 -3.33 16.07 -11.68
C LEU A 153 -4.72 16.34 -12.29
N ASP A 154 -5.10 15.63 -13.35
CA ASP A 154 -6.41 15.77 -13.98
C ASP A 154 -7.47 14.98 -13.17
N PRO A 155 -8.48 15.66 -12.58
CA PRO A 155 -9.53 15.00 -11.84
C PRO A 155 -10.31 13.97 -12.66
N ASN A 156 -10.42 14.13 -13.98
CA ASN A 156 -11.14 13.17 -14.83
C ASN A 156 -10.36 11.87 -14.99
N SER A 157 -9.04 11.96 -15.20
CA SER A 157 -8.16 10.78 -15.24
C SER A 157 -8.14 10.07 -13.88
N ALA A 158 -8.07 10.82 -12.78
CA ALA A 158 -8.16 10.26 -11.43
C ALA A 158 -9.51 9.55 -11.18
N ARG A 159 -10.63 10.16 -11.61
CA ARG A 159 -11.99 9.57 -11.51
C ARG A 159 -12.09 8.25 -12.28
N ALA A 160 -11.66 8.24 -13.54
CA ALA A 160 -11.68 7.03 -14.37
C ALA A 160 -10.92 5.86 -13.72
N PHE A 161 -9.79 6.14 -13.08
CA PHE A 161 -9.04 5.14 -12.32
C PHE A 161 -9.78 4.66 -11.07
N VAL A 162 -10.24 5.58 -10.21
CA VAL A 162 -10.88 5.17 -8.95
C VAL A 162 -12.19 4.42 -9.20
N ASP A 163 -12.96 4.80 -10.22
CA ASP A 163 -14.19 4.10 -10.63
C ASP A 163 -13.87 2.68 -11.11
N SER A 164 -12.82 2.53 -11.92
CA SER A 164 -12.30 1.22 -12.34
C SER A 164 -11.87 0.35 -11.15
N MET A 165 -11.14 0.93 -10.19
CA MET A 165 -10.71 0.19 -9.01
C MET A 165 -11.89 -0.19 -8.11
N ASP A 166 -12.88 0.69 -7.93
CA ASP A 166 -14.06 0.41 -7.12
C ASP A 166 -14.90 -0.73 -7.69
N ALA A 167 -15.07 -0.77 -9.01
CA ALA A 167 -15.73 -1.88 -9.68
C ALA A 167 -15.00 -3.21 -9.43
N LEU A 168 -13.67 -3.23 -9.54
CA LEU A 168 -12.87 -4.44 -9.31
C LEU A 168 -12.82 -4.84 -7.83
N ILE A 169 -12.72 -3.89 -6.90
CA ILE A 169 -12.77 -4.15 -5.45
C ILE A 169 -14.13 -4.74 -5.07
N MET A 170 -15.22 -4.24 -5.66
CA MET A 170 -16.56 -4.79 -5.42
C MET A 170 -16.74 -6.19 -6.03
N GLU A 171 -16.11 -6.48 -7.17
CA GLU A 171 -16.21 -7.78 -7.85
C GLU A 171 -15.30 -8.85 -7.23
N PHE A 172 -14.10 -8.49 -6.77
CA PHE A 172 -13.06 -9.43 -6.33
C PHE A 172 -12.70 -9.33 -4.84
N GLU A 173 -13.28 -8.38 -4.11
CA GLU A 173 -13.18 -8.26 -2.65
C GLU A 173 -11.75 -8.12 -2.08
N PHE A 174 -10.85 -7.48 -2.82
CA PHE A 174 -9.48 -7.21 -2.37
C PHE A 174 -9.32 -5.81 -1.77
N SER A 175 -8.36 -5.63 -0.86
CA SER A 175 -7.89 -4.30 -0.44
C SER A 175 -6.77 -3.80 -1.34
N LEU A 176 -6.78 -2.50 -1.63
CA LEU A 176 -5.86 -1.87 -2.59
C LEU A 176 -4.84 -1.00 -1.87
N ILE A 177 -3.57 -1.16 -2.23
CA ILE A 177 -2.47 -0.31 -1.76
C ILE A 177 -1.80 0.36 -2.95
N LEU A 178 -1.70 1.69 -2.92
CA LEU A 178 -1.11 2.49 -3.98
C LEU A 178 0.17 3.16 -3.51
N ILE A 179 1.24 3.04 -4.29
CA ILE A 179 2.49 3.75 -4.03
C ILE A 179 2.54 5.01 -4.90
N HIS A 180 2.68 6.17 -4.24
CA HIS A 180 2.65 7.47 -4.90
C HIS A 180 3.89 8.31 -4.59
N HIS A 181 4.34 9.12 -5.54
CA HIS A 181 5.47 10.04 -5.34
C HIS A 181 4.96 11.43 -5.06
N THR A 182 5.43 12.07 -3.98
CA THR A 182 5.09 13.48 -3.72
C THR A 182 5.52 14.36 -4.89
N ARG A 183 4.74 15.41 -5.17
CA ARG A 183 5.11 16.48 -6.10
C ARG A 183 6.49 17.08 -5.78
N LYS A 184 7.26 17.44 -6.82
CA LYS A 184 8.40 18.36 -6.71
C LYS A 184 7.83 19.80 -6.73
N GLY A 185 7.40 20.31 -5.59
CA GLY A 185 6.91 21.69 -5.43
C GLY A 185 7.28 22.24 -4.06
N LYS A 186 7.64 23.53 -3.99
CA LYS A 186 7.81 24.24 -2.72
C LYS A 186 6.43 24.30 -2.06
N ILE A 187 6.27 23.62 -0.94
CA ILE A 187 5.12 23.82 -0.05
C ILE A 187 5.42 25.14 0.64
N ASP A 188 4.71 26.21 0.28
CA ASP A 188 4.72 27.43 1.09
C ASP A 188 3.84 27.12 2.31
N GLU A 189 4.49 26.86 3.46
CA GLU A 189 3.87 26.35 4.68
C GLU A 189 2.80 27.29 5.30
N GLU A 190 2.66 28.53 4.81
CA GLU A 190 1.77 29.55 5.38
C GLU A 190 0.37 29.65 4.77
N THR A 191 0.07 29.04 3.61
CA THR A 191 -1.20 29.26 2.90
C THR A 191 -2.02 28.03 2.56
N ASP A 192 -1.51 26.83 2.83
CA ASP A 192 -2.13 25.61 2.29
C ASP A 192 -3.14 24.98 3.26
N LEU A 193 -4.42 25.16 2.96
CA LEU A 193 -5.54 24.67 3.78
C LEU A 193 -5.72 23.15 3.70
N ASN A 194 -5.05 22.45 2.77
CA ASN A 194 -5.16 20.99 2.64
C ASN A 194 -3.87 20.31 2.08
N PRO A 195 -2.84 20.08 2.92
CA PRO A 195 -1.53 19.56 2.50
C PRO A 195 -1.56 18.23 1.74
N ASN A 196 -2.59 17.41 1.96
CA ASN A 196 -2.73 16.11 1.31
C ASN A 196 -3.14 16.22 -0.17
N GLU A 197 -3.90 17.24 -0.55
CA GLU A 197 -4.34 17.44 -1.94
C GLU A 197 -3.15 17.78 -2.84
N ASP A 198 -2.27 18.64 -2.34
CA ASP A 198 -1.06 19.08 -3.03
C ASP A 198 0.01 17.99 -3.16
N MET A 199 0.02 17.03 -2.21
CA MET A 199 1.02 15.97 -2.19
C MET A 199 0.62 14.71 -2.97
N LEU A 200 -0.67 14.42 -3.13
CA LEU A 200 -1.18 13.29 -3.93
C LEU A 200 -1.48 13.67 -5.39
N GLY A 201 -1.40 14.95 -5.72
CA GLY A 201 -1.58 15.49 -7.07
C GLY A 201 -3.04 15.68 -7.49
N SER A 202 -3.99 14.98 -6.87
CA SER A 202 -5.42 15.22 -7.07
C SER A 202 -6.19 14.98 -5.78
N ALA A 203 -7.06 15.94 -5.43
CA ALA A 203 -7.95 15.83 -4.28
C ALA A 203 -8.84 14.57 -4.34
N VAL A 204 -9.11 14.04 -5.54
CA VAL A 204 -9.85 12.80 -5.76
C VAL A 204 -9.23 11.64 -4.99
N PHE A 205 -7.91 11.45 -5.04
CA PHE A 205 -7.24 10.38 -4.31
C PHE A 205 -7.30 10.57 -2.80
N SER A 206 -7.19 11.82 -2.32
CA SER A 206 -7.28 12.16 -0.90
C SER A 206 -8.68 11.84 -0.34
N TRP A 207 -9.73 12.17 -1.09
CA TRP A 207 -11.12 11.91 -0.69
C TRP A 207 -11.45 10.42 -0.78
N TRP A 208 -10.94 9.73 -1.80
CA TRP A 208 -11.23 8.33 -2.09
C TRP A 208 -10.51 7.36 -1.15
N ALA A 209 -9.25 7.63 -0.80
CA ALA A 209 -8.49 6.75 0.11
C ALA A 209 -9.17 6.64 1.49
N ASP A 210 -9.07 5.47 2.11
CA ASP A 210 -9.43 5.26 3.51
C ASP A 210 -8.26 5.64 4.42
N THR A 211 -7.05 5.25 4.00
CA THR A 211 -5.83 5.50 4.74
C THR A 211 -4.77 6.16 3.87
N ILE A 212 -4.09 7.18 4.40
CA ILE A 212 -2.99 7.88 3.73
C ILE A 212 -1.78 7.87 4.65
N VAL A 213 -0.69 7.25 4.18
CA VAL A 213 0.57 7.12 4.90
C VAL A 213 1.66 7.93 4.21
N LYS A 214 2.24 8.89 4.91
CA LYS A 214 3.38 9.69 4.46
C LYS A 214 4.68 9.10 4.98
N VAL A 215 5.61 8.84 4.06
CA VAL A 215 6.97 8.40 4.38
C VAL A 215 7.92 9.59 4.37
N ILE A 216 8.55 9.86 5.51
CA ILE A 216 9.49 10.97 5.71
C ILE A 216 10.86 10.41 6.11
N LYS A 217 11.93 10.89 5.47
CA LYS A 217 13.30 10.55 5.86
C LYS A 217 13.72 11.48 6.98
N LYS A 218 14.11 10.91 8.13
CA LYS A 218 14.59 11.66 9.30
C LYS A 218 16.10 11.70 9.41
N GLY A 219 16.79 10.69 8.89
CA GLY A 219 18.24 10.62 8.89
C GLY A 219 18.78 9.46 8.07
N GLU A 220 20.08 9.45 7.84
CA GLU A 220 20.81 8.33 7.24
C GLU A 220 22.20 8.26 7.87
N LYS A 221 22.62 7.07 8.26
CA LYS A 221 23.97 6.77 8.75
C LYS A 221 24.40 5.47 8.09
N ASP A 222 25.55 5.49 7.42
CA ASP A 222 26.07 4.37 6.64
C ASP A 222 25.04 3.85 5.61
N ARG A 223 24.59 2.60 5.78
CA ARG A 223 23.58 1.94 4.93
C ARG A 223 22.18 1.99 5.51
N LYS A 224 21.98 2.65 6.66
CA LYS A 224 20.72 2.67 7.41
C LYS A 224 20.03 4.03 7.27
N VAL A 225 18.75 4.00 6.92
CA VAL A 225 17.91 5.19 6.74
C VAL A 225 16.79 5.17 7.75
N LEU A 226 16.71 6.19 8.62
CA LEU A 226 15.59 6.36 9.53
C LEU A 226 14.41 6.98 8.77
N LEU A 227 13.30 6.26 8.72
CA LEU A 227 12.06 6.66 8.09
C LEU A 227 10.96 6.78 9.15
N GLN A 228 10.20 7.87 9.09
CA GLN A 228 8.97 8.06 9.84
C GLN A 228 7.78 7.81 8.92
N LEU A 229 6.83 7.00 9.38
CA LEU A 229 5.51 6.82 8.80
C LEU A 229 4.53 7.70 9.59
N SER A 230 3.96 8.69 8.90
CA SER A 230 2.87 9.55 9.42
C SER A 230 1.56 9.11 8.80
N PHE A 231 0.51 9.05 9.61
CA PHE A 231 -0.82 8.60 9.21
C PHE A 231 -1.71 9.83 9.04
N ASP A 232 -1.61 10.47 7.87
CA ASP A 232 -2.29 11.75 7.60
C ASP A 232 -3.81 11.58 7.47
N LYS A 233 -4.28 10.34 7.24
CA LYS A 233 -5.68 9.95 7.25
C LYS A 233 -5.80 8.48 7.63
N VAL A 234 -6.72 8.14 8.53
CA VAL A 234 -7.17 6.77 8.80
C VAL A 234 -8.67 6.81 9.08
N ARG A 235 -9.49 6.54 8.06
CA ARG A 235 -10.95 6.79 8.11
C ARG A 235 -11.69 5.98 9.18
N HIS A 236 -11.19 4.77 9.46
CA HIS A 236 -11.89 3.77 10.28
C HIS A 236 -11.19 3.47 11.60
N ALA A 237 -10.18 4.26 11.98
CA ALA A 237 -9.53 4.11 13.28
C ALA A 237 -10.45 4.62 14.39
N GLU A 238 -10.58 3.83 15.46
CA GLU A 238 -11.30 4.23 16.67
C GLU A 238 -10.49 5.22 17.51
N ASP A 239 -9.15 5.09 17.46
CA ASP A 239 -8.18 5.92 18.18
C ASP A 239 -7.21 6.63 17.23
N VAL A 240 -6.47 7.61 17.76
CA VAL A 240 -5.41 8.29 17.01
C VAL A 240 -4.27 7.32 16.70
N VAL A 241 -4.07 7.00 15.42
CA VAL A 241 -2.93 6.22 14.96
C VAL A 241 -1.66 7.05 15.08
N THR A 242 -0.73 6.58 15.92
CA THR A 242 0.50 7.30 16.23
C THR A 242 1.58 7.06 15.18
N VAL A 243 2.47 8.05 15.02
CA VAL A 243 3.60 7.92 14.09
C VAL A 243 4.44 6.69 14.42
N ARG A 244 5.02 6.07 13.38
CA ARG A 244 5.94 4.93 13.52
C ARG A 244 7.28 5.26 12.89
N GLU A 245 8.35 4.86 13.56
CA GLU A 245 9.70 4.99 13.01
C GLU A 245 10.29 3.61 12.71
N VAL A 246 10.87 3.48 11.53
CA VAL A 246 11.52 2.26 11.05
C VAL A 246 12.87 2.59 10.45
N ILE A 247 13.82 1.68 10.57
CA ILE A 247 15.13 1.78 9.94
C ILE A 247 15.12 0.91 8.70
N PHE A 248 15.25 1.54 7.54
CA PHE A 248 15.48 0.86 6.28
C PHE A 248 16.97 0.57 6.11
N ASP A 249 17.36 -0.71 6.02
CA ASP A 249 18.74 -1.11 5.78
C ASP A 249 18.97 -1.43 4.30
N ARG A 250 19.94 -0.74 3.66
CA ARG A 250 20.27 -0.94 2.25
C ARG A 250 21.03 -2.23 1.97
N GLU A 251 21.56 -2.90 3.00
CA GLU A 251 22.27 -4.17 2.86
C GLU A 251 21.33 -5.28 2.34
N ASP A 252 20.24 -5.49 3.06
CA ASP A 252 19.25 -6.55 2.84
C ASP A 252 17.91 -6.05 2.30
N LEU A 253 17.70 -4.72 2.30
CA LEU A 253 16.48 -4.03 1.89
C LEU A 253 15.29 -4.24 2.83
N MET A 254 15.55 -4.62 4.09
CA MET A 254 14.55 -4.84 5.12
C MET A 254 14.32 -3.60 6.00
N PHE A 255 13.24 -3.66 6.79
CA PHE A 255 12.86 -2.62 7.73
C PHE A 255 12.92 -3.17 9.15
N TYR A 256 13.57 -2.40 10.02
CA TYR A 256 13.83 -2.75 11.40
C TYR A 256 13.24 -1.73 12.34
N ASP A 257 13.04 -2.16 13.56
CA ASP A 257 12.54 -1.30 14.60
C ASP A 257 13.59 -0.25 15.03
N ALA A 258 13.19 1.03 15.07
CA ALA A 258 14.08 2.13 15.45
C ALA A 258 14.57 2.01 16.91
N GLU A 259 13.69 1.68 17.86
CA GLU A 259 14.07 1.63 19.28
C GLU A 259 15.01 0.46 19.61
N LYS A 260 14.94 -0.66 18.86
CA LYS A 260 15.83 -1.82 19.09
C LYS A 260 17.22 -1.66 18.47
N THR A 261 17.41 -0.69 17.58
CA THR A 261 18.63 -0.58 16.76
C THR A 261 19.41 0.71 16.99
N ILE A 262 18.87 1.66 17.77
CA ILE A 262 19.61 2.84 18.25
C ILE A 262 20.41 2.43 19.49
N ILE A 263 21.50 1.71 19.25
CA ILE A 263 22.75 1.99 19.98
C ILE A 263 23.58 2.76 18.95
N VAL A 264 23.56 4.09 19.06
CA VAL A 264 24.47 4.97 18.28
C VAL A 264 25.88 4.83 18.80
#